data_AF-A0A699K309-F1
#
_entry.id   AF-A0A699K309-F1
#
_cell.length_a   1.000
_cell.length_b   1.000
_cell.length_c   1.000
_cell.angle_alpha   90.00
_cell.angle_beta   90.00
_cell.angle_gamma   90.00
#
_symmetry.space_group_name_H-M   'P 1'
#
loop_
_entity.id
_entity.type
_entity.pdbx_description
1 polymer ?
#
loop_
_entity_poly.entity_id
_entity_poly.type
_entity_poly.pdbx_seq_one_letter_code
_entity_poly.pdbx_strand_id
1 'polypeptide(L)'
;MIKSSNNDTLFSLTYWTKAVIPAEIGMPTYRTAVVDVVNNDEELRINLDLLEERRERAAIREAKAKLKMTNHAVDGGKLDPKWEGPYEVTKALGDGAYKLRSTDRTVLPRT
;
A
#
# COMPACT_ATOMS: atom_id res chain seq x y z
N MET A 1 45.02 -5.63 -30.00
CA MET A 1 44.41 -4.28 -29.93
C MET A 1 43.76 -4.14 -28.56
N ILE A 2 44.39 -3.40 -27.66
CA ILE A 2 44.04 -3.38 -26.23
C ILE A 2 43.00 -2.26 -26.03
N LYS A 3 41.78 -2.59 -25.58
CA LYS A 3 40.79 -1.58 -25.22
C LYS A 3 41.13 -1.08 -23.81
N SER A 4 41.61 0.16 -23.72
CA SER A 4 41.77 0.85 -22.44
C SER A 4 40.38 1.25 -21.92
N SER A 5 40.01 0.79 -20.74
CA SER A 5 38.83 1.25 -20.01
C SER A 5 39.22 2.55 -19.30
N ASN A 6 38.76 3.69 -19.78
CA ASN A 6 38.93 4.94 -19.04
C ASN A 6 38.13 4.82 -17.74
N ASN A 7 38.81 4.85 -16.60
CA ASN A 7 38.25 4.75 -15.24
C ASN A 7 37.41 5.98 -14.84
N ASP A 8 36.82 6.67 -15.82
CA ASP A 8 35.97 7.81 -15.61
C ASP A 8 34.60 7.34 -15.12
N THR A 9 34.22 7.77 -13.92
CA THR A 9 32.90 7.48 -13.37
C THR A 9 31.85 8.06 -14.31
N LEU A 10 30.75 7.34 -14.59
CA LEU A 10 29.73 7.72 -15.59
C LEU A 10 29.26 9.19 -15.50
N PHE A 11 29.35 9.79 -14.31
CA PHE A 11 29.04 11.19 -14.02
C PHE A 11 30.02 12.23 -14.60
N SER A 12 31.32 11.95 -14.67
CA SER A 12 32.31 12.86 -15.27
C SER A 12 32.19 12.89 -16.80
N LEU A 13 31.69 11.80 -17.38
CA LEU A 13 31.46 11.66 -18.82
C LEU A 13 30.29 12.50 -19.31
N THR A 14 29.26 12.71 -18.48
CA THR A 14 28.04 13.46 -18.85
C THR A 14 28.14 14.96 -18.60
N TYR A 15 28.89 15.40 -17.59
CA TYR A 15 28.92 16.82 -17.17
C TYR A 15 30.29 17.50 -17.26
N TRP A 16 31.27 16.84 -17.90
CA TRP A 16 32.60 17.34 -18.26
C TRP A 16 33.22 18.32 -17.24
N THR A 17 33.52 17.83 -16.04
CA THR A 17 34.56 18.28 -15.08
C THR A 17 34.33 17.62 -13.72
N LYS A 18 35.37 17.58 -12.88
CA LYS A 18 35.39 17.04 -11.50
C LYS A 18 34.07 17.32 -10.76
N ALA A 19 33.40 16.26 -10.27
CA ALA A 19 32.13 16.41 -9.56
C ALA A 19 32.28 17.38 -8.37
N VAL A 20 31.60 18.52 -8.44
CA VAL A 20 31.56 19.52 -7.35
C VAL A 20 30.42 19.10 -6.42
N ILE A 21 30.74 18.77 -5.17
CA ILE A 21 29.72 18.47 -4.17
C ILE A 21 28.93 19.77 -3.89
N PRO A 22 27.59 19.75 -3.97
CA PRO A 22 26.76 20.89 -3.61
C PRO A 22 27.10 21.41 -2.21
N ALA A 23 27.22 22.73 -2.06
CA ALA A 23 27.61 23.36 -0.80
C ALA A 23 26.68 22.99 0.37
N GLU A 24 25.41 22.68 0.09
CA GLU A 24 24.39 22.26 1.07
C GLU A 24 24.74 20.95 1.79
N ILE A 25 25.49 20.05 1.15
CA ILE A 25 25.94 18.79 1.75
C ILE A 25 27.13 19.04 2.68
N GLY A 26 27.96 20.05 2.39
CA GLY A 26 29.15 20.39 3.18
C GLY A 26 28.96 21.50 4.21
N MET A 27 27.92 22.32 4.07
CA MET A 27 27.61 23.46 4.94
C MET A 27 26.20 23.30 5.51
N PRO A 28 26.05 23.22 6.85
CA PRO A 28 24.74 23.16 7.48
C PRO A 28 23.96 24.46 7.20
N THR A 29 22.72 24.32 6.72
CA THR A 29 21.77 25.43 6.57
C THR A 29 20.90 25.53 7.83
N TYR A 30 20.13 26.61 8.02
CA TYR A 30 19.26 26.75 9.21
C TYR A 30 18.35 25.52 9.44
N ARG A 31 17.89 24.87 8.35
CA ARG A 31 17.04 23.67 8.41
C ARG A 31 17.75 22.44 8.96
N THR A 32 19.09 22.35 8.86
CA THR A 32 19.89 21.23 9.36
C THR A 32 20.73 21.59 10.59
N ALA A 33 21.11 22.86 10.75
CA ALA A 33 21.92 23.36 11.86
C ALA A 33 21.19 23.30 13.21
N VAL A 34 19.86 23.42 13.20
CA VAL A 34 19.02 23.45 14.42
C VAL A 34 18.37 22.07 14.68
N VAL A 35 18.64 21.07 13.83
CA VAL A 35 18.09 19.72 14.04
C VAL A 35 18.77 19.11 15.25
N ASP A 36 17.98 18.81 16.27
CA ASP A 36 18.42 18.02 17.41
C ASP A 36 18.44 16.53 17.01
N VAL A 37 19.59 16.12 16.47
CA VAL A 37 19.83 14.74 16.02
C VAL A 37 19.70 13.77 17.19
N VAL A 38 20.06 14.17 18.41
CA VAL A 38 20.03 13.30 19.60
C VAL A 38 18.60 13.03 20.01
N ASN A 39 17.78 14.08 20.14
CA ASN A 39 16.36 13.91 20.47
C ASN A 39 15.62 13.12 19.37
N ASN A 40 15.91 13.38 18.10
CA ASN A 40 15.32 12.62 17.00
C ASN A 40 15.69 11.13 17.03
N ASP A 41 16.95 10.79 17.37
CA ASP A 41 17.39 9.40 17.52
C ASP A 41 16.69 8.71 18.70
N GLU A 42 16.49 9.41 19.82
CA GLU A 42 15.74 8.89 20.96
C GLU A 42 14.26 8.65 20.61
N GLU A 43 13.60 9.60 19.95
CA GLU A 43 12.23 9.43 19.46
C GLU A 43 12.11 8.30 18.44
N LEU A 44 13.10 8.15 17.55
CA LEU A 44 13.12 7.07 16.58
C LEU A 44 13.20 5.71 17.27
N ARG A 45 14.02 5.57 18.31
CA ARG A 45 14.10 4.35 19.13
C ARG A 45 12.76 4.00 19.76
N ILE A 46 12.08 4.98 20.35
CA ILE A 46 10.75 4.78 20.96
C ILE A 46 9.71 4.37 19.90
N ASN A 47 9.75 5.00 18.72
CA ASN A 47 8.84 4.65 17.62
C ASN A 47 9.06 3.23 17.09
N LEU A 48 10.33 2.77 17.05
CA LEU A 48 10.69 1.43 16.64
C LEU A 48 10.27 0.38 17.68
N ASP A 49 10.50 0.65 18.96
CA ASP A 49 10.11 -0.22 20.07
C ASP A 49 8.57 -0.41 20.12
N LEU A 50 7.81 0.66 19.91
CA LEU A 50 6.33 0.64 19.92
C LEU A 50 5.71 0.19 18.58
N LEU A 51 6.51 -0.07 17.55
CA LEU A 51 5.98 -0.36 16.21
C LEU A 51 5.10 -1.61 16.19
N GLU A 52 5.51 -2.66 16.89
CA GLU A 52 4.80 -3.94 16.90
C GLU A 52 3.47 -3.85 17.66
N GLU A 53 3.45 -3.20 18.82
CA GLU A 53 2.24 -2.87 19.57
C GLU A 53 1.22 -2.09 18.74
N ARG A 54 1.67 -1.11 17.95
CA ARG A 54 0.79 -0.34 17.06
C ARG A 54 0.20 -1.20 15.95
N ARG A 55 0.99 -2.13 15.40
CA ARG A 55 0.54 -3.08 14.37
C ARG A 55 -0.50 -4.04 14.94
N GLU A 56 -0.26 -4.58 16.13
CA GLU A 56 -1.20 -5.49 16.79
C GLU A 56 -2.51 -4.77 17.11
N ARG A 57 -2.45 -3.55 17.65
CA ARG A 57 -3.65 -2.71 17.90
C ARG A 57 -4.42 -2.41 16.62
N ALA A 58 -3.73 -2.14 15.50
CA ALA A 58 -4.38 -1.93 14.21
C ALA A 58 -5.05 -3.22 13.71
N ALA A 59 -4.38 -4.36 13.81
CA ALA A 59 -4.92 -5.67 13.43
C ALA A 59 -6.17 -6.03 14.25
N ILE A 60 -6.16 -5.82 15.56
CA ILE A 60 -7.31 -6.04 16.44
C ILE A 60 -8.49 -5.15 16.04
N ARG A 61 -8.23 -3.85 15.78
CA ARG A 61 -9.27 -2.91 15.35
C ARG A 61 -9.87 -3.30 14.00
N GLU A 62 -9.05 -3.74 13.06
CA GLU A 62 -9.49 -4.20 11.75
C GLU A 62 -10.33 -5.47 11.85
N ALA A 63 -9.87 -6.47 12.60
CA ALA A 63 -10.60 -7.71 12.84
C ALA A 63 -11.97 -7.43 13.50
N LYS A 64 -12.00 -6.55 14.51
CA LYS A 64 -13.23 -6.11 15.16
C LYS A 64 -14.18 -5.40 14.19
N ALA A 65 -13.66 -4.55 13.30
CA ALA A 65 -14.47 -3.87 12.29
C ALA A 65 -15.08 -4.88 11.31
N LYS A 66 -14.29 -5.85 10.83
CA LYS A 66 -14.78 -6.93 9.95
C LYS A 66 -15.88 -7.75 10.61
N LEU A 67 -15.69 -8.18 11.86
CA LEU A 67 -16.71 -8.90 12.63
C LEU A 67 -18.00 -8.08 12.80
N LYS A 68 -17.88 -6.77 13.06
CA LYS A 68 -19.06 -5.90 13.16
C LYS A 68 -19.80 -5.81 11.82
N MET A 69 -19.08 -5.73 10.70
CA MET A 69 -19.69 -5.70 9.37
C MET A 69 -20.39 -7.03 9.02
N THR A 70 -19.79 -8.18 9.34
CA THR A 70 -20.42 -9.48 9.11
C THR A 70 -21.67 -9.64 9.96
N ASN A 71 -21.65 -9.20 11.22
CA ASN A 71 -22.81 -9.29 12.09
C ASN A 71 -23.99 -8.46 11.55
N HIS A 72 -23.75 -7.22 11.10
CA HIS A 72 -24.83 -6.43 10.47
C HIS A 72 -25.35 -7.05 9.17
N ALA A 73 -24.52 -7.75 8.40
CA ALA A 73 -24.96 -8.44 7.19
C ALA A 73 -25.79 -9.70 7.46
N VAL A 74 -25.69 -10.26 8.68
CA VAL A 74 -26.46 -11.43 9.13
C VAL A 74 -27.75 -10.99 9.83
N ASP A 75 -27.78 -9.79 10.40
CA ASP A 75 -28.87 -9.28 11.25
C ASP A 75 -29.98 -8.60 10.44
N GLY A 76 -30.49 -9.29 9.41
CA GLY A 76 -31.88 -9.29 8.90
C GLY A 76 -32.66 -7.97 8.77
N GLY A 77 -32.02 -6.81 8.77
CA GLY A 77 -32.62 -5.53 9.13
C GLY A 77 -33.25 -4.79 7.96
N LYS A 78 -33.95 -3.69 8.24
CA LYS A 78 -34.57 -2.80 7.25
C LYS A 78 -33.59 -2.24 6.18
N LEU A 79 -32.28 -2.32 6.44
CA LEU A 79 -31.20 -1.87 5.55
C LEU A 79 -30.45 -3.01 4.87
N ASP A 80 -30.94 -4.24 5.01
CA ASP A 80 -30.32 -5.38 4.36
C ASP A 80 -30.46 -5.31 2.84
N PRO A 81 -29.50 -5.87 2.12
CA PRO A 81 -29.60 -6.00 0.68
C PRO A 81 -30.85 -6.81 0.30
N LYS A 82 -31.69 -6.22 -0.57
CA LYS A 82 -32.86 -6.90 -1.16
C LYS A 82 -32.47 -7.93 -2.23
N TRP A 83 -31.20 -8.03 -2.59
CA TRP A 83 -30.71 -8.98 -3.58
C TRP A 83 -30.32 -10.29 -2.88
N GLU A 84 -30.75 -11.42 -3.44
CA GLU A 84 -30.70 -12.75 -2.80
C GLU A 84 -29.28 -13.30 -2.59
N GLY A 85 -28.28 -12.76 -3.27
CA GLY A 85 -26.90 -13.12 -2.98
C GLY A 85 -25.90 -12.64 -4.02
N PRO A 86 -24.61 -12.82 -3.73
CA PRO A 86 -23.57 -12.56 -4.72
C PRO A 86 -23.64 -13.64 -5.80
N TYR A 87 -23.73 -13.21 -7.06
CA TYR A 87 -23.75 -14.09 -8.22
C TYR A 87 -22.49 -13.92 -9.07
N GLU A 88 -22.01 -15.01 -9.65
CA GLU A 88 -20.96 -15.00 -10.66
C GLU A 88 -21.55 -15.01 -12.07
N VAL A 89 -21.07 -14.11 -12.93
CA VAL A 89 -21.40 -14.13 -14.36
C VAL A 89 -20.58 -15.22 -15.04
N THR A 90 -21.24 -16.26 -15.54
CA THR A 90 -20.57 -17.37 -16.24
C THR A 90 -20.55 -17.20 -17.75
N LYS A 91 -21.56 -16.52 -18.31
CA LYS A 91 -21.66 -16.29 -19.76
C LYS A 91 -22.50 -15.05 -20.04
N ALA A 92 -22.01 -14.17 -20.90
CA ALA A 92 -22.82 -13.14 -21.54
C ALA A 92 -23.54 -13.76 -22.76
N LEU A 93 -24.86 -13.63 -22.83
CA LEU A 93 -25.70 -14.21 -23.88
C LEU A 93 -26.03 -13.20 -25.01
N GLY A 94 -25.66 -11.92 -24.86
CA GLY A 94 -26.08 -10.83 -25.75
C GLY A 94 -27.34 -10.13 -25.22
N ASP A 95 -27.61 -8.91 -25.70
CA ASP A 95 -28.78 -8.09 -25.35
C ASP A 95 -29.00 -7.86 -23.85
N GLY A 96 -27.91 -7.79 -23.08
CA GLY A 96 -27.96 -7.60 -21.63
C GLY A 96 -28.35 -8.85 -20.83
N ALA A 97 -28.48 -10.02 -21.49
CA ALA A 97 -28.73 -11.28 -20.80
C ALA A 97 -27.42 -11.93 -20.33
N TYR A 98 -27.41 -12.38 -19.07
CA TYR A 98 -26.27 -13.05 -18.45
C TYR A 98 -26.71 -14.37 -17.79
N LYS A 99 -25.86 -15.40 -17.87
CA LYS A 99 -25.99 -16.60 -17.05
C LYS A 99 -25.31 -16.40 -15.71
N LEU A 100 -26.09 -16.44 -14.65
CA LEU A 100 -25.61 -16.32 -13.28
C LEU A 100 -25.42 -17.69 -12.64
N ARG A 101 -24.39 -17.81 -11.82
CA ARG A 101 -24.13 -18.97 -10.97
C ARG A 101 -24.03 -18.47 -9.53
N SER A 102 -24.73 -19.13 -8.62
CA SER A 102 -24.63 -18.84 -7.20
C SER A 102 -23.31 -19.40 -6.63
N THR A 103 -22.84 -18.86 -5.51
CA THR A 103 -21.54 -19.18 -4.89
C THR A 103 -21.41 -20.66 -4.48
N ASP A 104 -22.55 -21.33 -4.27
CA ASP A 104 -22.70 -22.78 -4.05
C ASP A 104 -22.63 -23.62 -5.36
N ARG A 105 -22.31 -22.97 -6.49
CA ARG A 105 -22.19 -23.53 -7.84
C ARG A 105 -23.50 -24.03 -8.46
N THR A 106 -24.65 -23.71 -7.90
CA THR A 106 -25.92 -23.95 -8.58
C THR A 106 -26.12 -22.91 -9.69
N VAL A 107 -26.48 -23.40 -10.89
CA VAL A 107 -26.85 -22.52 -12.01
C VAL A 107 -28.30 -22.14 -11.80
N LEU A 108 -28.56 -20.84 -11.69
CA LEU A 108 -29.92 -20.35 -11.47
C LEU A 108 -30.76 -20.54 -12.74
N PRO A 109 -32.03 -20.97 -12.60
CA PRO A 109 -32.92 -21.08 -13.75
C PRO A 109 -33.09 -19.70 -14.39
N ARG A 110 -33.15 -19.72 -15.72
CA ARG A 110 -33.35 -18.53 -16.56
C ARG A 110 -34.62 -17.81 -16.09
N THR A 111 -34.49 -16.54 -15.67
CA THR A 111 -35.63 -15.63 -15.46
C THR A 111 -35.74 -14.71 -16.66
#